data_AF-A0A849G0D6-F1
#
_entry.id   AF-A0A849G0D6-F1
#
_cell.length_a   1.000
_cell.length_b   1.000
_cell.length_c   1.000
_cell.angle_alpha   90.00
_cell.angle_beta   90.00
_cell.angle_gamma   90.00
#
_symmetry.space_group_name_H-M   'P 1'
#
loop_
_entity.id
_entity.type
_entity.pdbx_description
1 polymer ?
#
loop_
_entity_poly.entity_id
_entity_poly.type
_entity_poly.pdbx_seq_one_letter_code
_entity_poly.pdbx_strand_id
1 'polypeptide(L)' 'SVLTIYDLSGRGIERLTFSGQSTRIQLDHLPLGSYFVRVTNESLDEKIRVILTR' A
#
# COMPACT_ATOMS: atom_id res chain seq x y z
N SER A 1 -5.63 -2.56 -11.59
CA SER A 1 -5.21 -3.03 -10.26
C SER A 1 -5.45 -1.95 -9.22
N VAL A 2 -5.59 -2.34 -7.95
CA VAL A 2 -5.78 -1.43 -6.82
C VAL A 2 -4.65 -1.67 -5.83
N LEU A 3 -3.95 -0.61 -5.43
CA LEU A 3 -3.02 -0.60 -4.31
C LEU A 3 -3.70 0.09 -3.13
N THR A 4 -3.68 -0.54 -1.96
CA THR A 4 -4.22 0.05 -0.72
C THR A 4 -3.18 -0.05 0.39
N ILE A 5 -2.97 1.05 1.12
CA ILE A 5 -2.10 1.10 2.30
C ILE A 5 -2.95 1.04 3.55
N TYR A 6 -2.56 0.20 4.49
CA TYR A 6 -3.24 0.02 5.78
C TYR A 6 -2.29 0.33 6.93
N ASP A 7 -2.83 0.96 7.99
CA ASP A 7 -2.14 1.00 9.29
C ASP A 7 -2.18 -0.37 9.98
N LEU A 8 -1.52 -0.48 11.14
CA LEU A 8 -1.49 -1.70 11.94
C LEU A 8 -2.86 -2.13 12.48
N SER A 9 -3.82 -1.22 12.54
CA SER A 9 -5.21 -1.54 12.92
C SER A 9 -6.02 -2.13 11.76
N GLY A 10 -5.46 -2.16 10.56
CA GLY A 10 -6.13 -2.64 9.36
C GLY A 10 -7.03 -1.59 8.70
N ARG A 11 -6.96 -0.33 9.11
CA ARG A 11 -7.67 0.77 8.46
C ARG A 11 -6.92 1.21 7.21
N GLY A 12 -7.64 1.29 6.09
CA GLY A 12 -7.10 1.82 4.83
C GLY A 12 -6.84 3.32 4.94
N ILE A 13 -5.61 3.74 4.67
CA ILE A 13 -5.15 5.14 4.74
C ILE A 13 -5.14 5.76 3.35
N GLU A 14 -4.64 5.01 2.37
CA GLU A 14 -4.52 5.46 0.99
C GLU A 14 -4.94 4.36 0.02
N ARG A 15 -5.50 4.77 -1.12
CA ARG A 15 -5.93 3.87 -2.19
C ARG A 15 -5.61 4.48 -3.54
N LEU A 16 -4.95 3.71 -4.38
CA LEU A 16 -4.57 4.09 -5.73
C LEU A 16 -5.02 3.04 -6.74
N THR A 17 -5.74 3.45 -7.77
CA THR A 17 -6.01 2.59 -8.94
C THR A 17 -4.94 2.86 -9.99
N PHE A 18 -4.37 1.80 -10.55
CA PHE A 18 -3.35 1.90 -11.60
C PHE A 18 -3.55 0.83 -12.68
N SER A 19 -3.10 1.16 -13.89
CA SER A 19 -3.01 0.27 -15.04
C SER A 19 -1.54 0.01 -15.38
N GLY A 20 -1.20 -1.22 -15.72
CA GLY A 20 0.17 -1.64 -16.04
C GLY A 20 0.82 -2.51 -14.96
N GLN A 21 2.12 -2.78 -15.15
CA GLN A 21 2.88 -3.73 -14.34
C GLN A 21 3.49 -3.13 -13.08
N SER A 22 3.64 -1.79 -13.02
CA SER A 22 4.23 -1.10 -11.87
C SER A 22 3.55 0.25 -11.62
N THR A 23 3.67 0.73 -10.38
CA THR A 23 3.22 2.06 -9.96
C THR A 23 4.16 2.58 -8.87
N ARG A 24 4.10 3.89 -8.59
CA ARG A 24 4.84 4.53 -7.50
C ARG A 24 3.87 5.28 -6.59
N ILE A 25 4.13 5.25 -5.29
CA ILE A 25 3.38 5.97 -4.28
C ILE A 25 4.36 6.68 -3.35
N GLN A 26 4.06 7.92 -2.98
CA GLN A 26 4.89 8.74 -2.10
C GLN A 26 4.29 8.73 -0.69
N LEU A 27 5.09 8.32 0.30
CA LEU A 27 4.65 8.11 1.68
C LEU A 27 5.28 9.09 2.66
N ASP A 28 5.89 10.16 2.16
CA ASP A 28 6.68 11.12 2.95
C ASP A 28 5.82 11.88 3.98
N HIS A 29 4.51 11.91 3.77
CA HIS A 29 3.53 12.52 4.68
C HIS A 29 3.03 11.57 5.76
N LEU A 30 3.35 10.27 5.66
CA LEU A 30 2.99 9.28 6.69
C LEU A 30 4.04 9.27 7.80
N PRO A 31 3.64 9.12 9.07
CA PRO A 31 4.57 8.89 10.16
C PRO A 31 5.48 7.68 9.91
N LEU A 32 6.69 7.72 10.47
CA LEU A 32 7.56 6.55 10.51
C LEU A 32 6.86 5.41 11.26
N GLY A 33 6.99 4.18 10.77
CA GLY A 33 6.28 3.05 11.36
C GLY A 33 6.07 1.87 10.41
N SER A 34 5.30 0.91 10.87
CA SER A 34 4.93 -0.28 10.08
C SER A 34 3.57 -0.10 9.42
N TYR A 35 3.49 -0.49 8.16
CA TYR A 35 2.27 -0.45 7.36
C TYR A 35 2.12 -1.75 6.57
N PHE A 36 0.92 -1.97 6.03
CA PHE A 36 0.69 -3.00 5.03
C PHE A 36 0.33 -2.38 3.70
N VAL A 37 0.93 -2.87 2.63
CA VAL A 37 0.51 -2.55 1.26
C VAL A 37 -0.18 -3.78 0.71
N ARG A 38 -1.41 -3.63 0.22
CA ARG A 38 -2.15 -4.69 -0.49
C ARG A 38 -2.31 -4.30 -1.94
N VAL A 39 -1.98 -5.22 -2.85
CA VAL A 39 -2.22 -5.06 -4.28
C VAL A 39 -3.25 -6.09 -4.69
N THR A 40 -4.36 -5.63 -5.26
CA THR A 40 -5.44 -6.49 -5.73
C THR A 40 -5.78 -6.23 -7.19
N ASN A 41 -6.08 -7.29 -7.93
CA ASN A 41 -6.73 -7.26 -9.24
C ASN A 41 -7.57 -8.54 -9.41
N GLU A 42 -8.01 -8.84 -10.64
CA GLU A 42 -8.86 -10.02 -10.91
C GLU A 42 -8.14 -11.36 -10.70
N SER A 43 -6.80 -11.38 -10.66
CA SER A 43 -5.98 -12.60 -10.58
C SER A 43 -5.04 -12.64 -9.39
N LEU A 44 -4.94 -11.55 -8.61
CA LEU A 44 -3.95 -11.37 -7.56
C LEU A 44 -4.58 -10.69 -6.35
N ASP A 45 -4.20 -11.17 -5.17
CA ASP A 45 -4.49 -10.54 -3.89
C ASP A 45 -3.29 -10.74 -2.96
N GLU A 46 -2.34 -9.79 -3.02
CA GLU A 46 -1.10 -9.86 -2.26
C GLU A 46 -1.03 -8.76 -1.21
N LYS A 47 -0.47 -9.10 -0.05
CA LYS A 47 -0.27 -8.18 1.07
C LYS A 47 1.17 -8.29 1.57
N ILE A 48 1.87 -7.16 1.58
CA ILE A 48 3.24 -7.05 2.09
C ILE A 48 3.29 -6.09 3.28
N ARG A 49 4.19 -6.37 4.23
CA ARG A 49 4.51 -5.43 5.30
C ARG A 49 5.66 -4.53 4.85
N VAL A 50 5.51 -3.23 5.05
CA VAL A 50 6.54 -2.22 4.79
C VAL A 50 6.85 -1.46 6.07
N ILE A 51 8.08 -1.01 6.22
CA ILE A 51 8.53 -0.22 7.36
C ILE A 51 9.09 1.09 6.83
N LEU A 52 8.49 2.20 7.24
CA LEU A 52 8.97 3.55 6.95
C LEU A 52 9.98 3.94 8.04
N THR A 53 11.22 4.16 7.63
CA THR A 53 12.35 4.58 8.48
C THR A 53 12.99 5.83 7.90
N ARG A 54 13.79 6.54 8.71
CA ARG A 54 14.62 7.65 8.22
C ARG A 54 15.77 7.15 7.34
#